data_AF-A0A831UCN8-F1
#
_entry.id   AF-A0A831UCN8-F1
#
_cell.length_a   1.000
_cell.length_b   1.000
_cell.length_c   1.000
_cell.angle_alpha   90.00
_cell.angle_beta   90.00
_cell.angle_gamma   90.00
#
_symmetry.space_group_name_H-M   'P 1'
#
loop_
_entity.id
_entity.type
_entity.pdbx_description
1 polymer ?
#
loop_
_entity_poly.entity_id
_entity_poly.type
_entity_poly.pdbx_seq_one_letter_code
_entity_poly.pdbx_strand_id
1 'polypeptide(L)' 'MDVALAYRAYAKLNLYLDVLKKRRDGYHNIETIFQSINLADQLTFSECRSRVSMT' A
#
# COMPACT_ATOMS: atom_id res chain seq x y z
N MET A 1 14.42 22.35 -4.03
CA MET A 1 13.01 21.95 -3.81
C MET A 1 12.97 21.37 -2.42
N ASP A 2 12.38 22.09 -1.47
CA ASP A 2 12.36 21.68 -0.07
C ASP A 2 11.32 20.58 0.11
N VAL A 3 11.78 19.43 0.59
CA VAL A 3 10.92 18.32 1.00
C VAL A 3 10.18 18.77 2.25
N ALA A 4 8.85 18.84 2.19
CA ALA A 4 8.03 19.24 3.32
C ALA A 4 7.67 18.06 4.24
N LEU A 5 7.48 16.87 3.65
CA LEU A 5 7.09 15.66 4.38
C LEU A 5 7.72 14.41 3.77
N ALA A 6 8.15 13.48 4.63
CA ALA A 6 8.66 12.17 4.22
C ALA A 6 7.92 11.06 4.97
N TYR A 7 7.45 10.05 4.24
CA TYR A 7 6.73 8.90 4.78
C TYR A 7 7.33 7.59 4.27
N ARG A 8 7.17 6.54 5.07
CA ARG A 8 7.50 5.16 4.67
C ARG A 8 6.20 4.39 4.43
N ALA A 9 6.01 3.91 3.22
CA ALA A 9 4.92 2.99 2.89
C ALA A 9 5.41 1.56 3.06
N TYR A 10 5.20 1.00 4.25
CA TYR A 10 5.67 -0.33 4.61
C TYR A 10 4.99 -1.42 3.77
N ALA A 11 5.81 -2.33 3.24
CA ALA A 11 5.36 -3.50 2.52
C ALA A 11 4.65 -4.48 3.47
N LYS A 12 3.79 -5.32 2.89
CA LYS A 12 3.11 -6.40 3.61
C LYS A 12 3.51 -7.76 3.07
N LEU A 13 3.48 -8.75 3.96
CA LEU A 13 3.45 -10.16 3.64
C LEU A 13 2.09 -10.73 4.05
N ASN A 14 1.60 -11.72 3.29
CA ASN A 14 0.54 -12.60 3.78
C ASN A 14 1.23 -13.83 4.37
N LEU A 15 1.29 -13.96 5.70
CA LEU A 15 1.90 -15.13 6.36
C LEU A 15 1.02 -16.38 6.23
N TYR A 16 -0.25 -16.18 5.94
CA TYR A 16 -1.23 -17.18 5.59
C TYR A 16 -2.18 -16.59 4.56
N LEU A 17 -2.67 -17.41 3.64
CA LEU A 17 -3.71 -17.02 2.70
C LEU A 17 -4.54 -18.25 2.33
N ASP A 18 -5.84 -18.19 2.61
CA ASP A 18 -6.83 -19.14 2.12
C ASP A 18 -7.87 -18.44 1.25
N VAL A 19 -8.14 -19.05 0.11
CA VAL A 19 -9.07 -18.55 -0.89
C VAL A 19 -10.36 -19.35 -0.75
N LEU A 20 -11.40 -18.67 -0.26
CA LEU A 20 -12.71 -19.25 -0.05
C LEU A 20 -13.56 -19.12 -1.33
N LYS A 21 -14.88 -19.11 -1.17
CA LYS A 21 -15.82 -19.05 -2.30
C LYS A 21 -15.65 -17.79 -3.16
N LYS A 22 -15.79 -17.99 -4.47
CA LYS A 22 -15.96 -16.91 -5.45
C LYS A 22 -17.28 -16.17 -5.19
N ARG A 23 -17.22 -14.84 -5.24
CA ARG A 23 -18.33 -13.91 -5.08
C ARG A 23 -18.96 -13.60 -6.43
N ARG A 24 -20.16 -13.02 -6.41
CA ARG A 24 -20.89 -12.60 -7.62
C ARG A 24 -20.23 -11.44 -8.37
N ASP A 25 -19.40 -10.65 -7.69
CA ASP A 25 -18.66 -9.51 -8.23
C ASP A 25 -17.32 -9.90 -8.89
N GLY A 26 -17.02 -11.19 -9.00
CA GLY A 26 -15.80 -11.68 -9.65
C GLY A 26 -14.60 -11.88 -8.72
N TYR A 27 -14.68 -11.45 -7.46
CA TYR A 27 -13.63 -11.65 -6.45
C TYR A 27 -13.83 -12.94 -5.66
N HIS A 28 -12.89 -13.26 -4.75
CA HIS A 28 -13.03 -14.33 -3.77
C HIS A 28 -13.10 -13.73 -2.38
N ASN A 29 -13.89 -14.36 -1.50
CA ASN A 29 -13.66 -14.17 -0.08
C ASN A 29 -12.31 -14.81 0.26
N ILE A 30 -11.52 -14.17 1.11
CA ILE A 30 -10.24 -14.71 1.56
C ILE A 30 -10.15 -14.61 3.08
N GLU A 31 -9.41 -15.53 3.67
CA GLU A 31 -8.93 -15.45 5.05
C GLU A 31 -7.40 -15.36 5.00
N THR A 32 -6.81 -14.44 5.74
CA THR A 32 -5.37 -14.13 5.61
C THR A 32 -4.83 -13.51 6.89
N ILE A 33 -3.54 -13.72 7.14
CA ILE A 33 -2.80 -13.02 8.20
C ILE A 33 -1.84 -12.04 7.52
N PHE A 34 -2.14 -10.75 7.64
CA PHE A 34 -1.28 -9.68 7.14
C PHE A 34 -0.20 -9.33 8.18
N GLN A 35 1.05 -9.27 7.74
CA GLN A 35 2.17 -8.77 8.53
C GLN A 35 2.87 -7.65 7.77
N SER A 36 2.92 -6.45 8.35
CA SER A 36 3.78 -5.38 7.87
C SER A 36 5.23 -5.70 8.19
N ILE A 37 6.14 -5.40 7.26
CA ILE A 37 7.59 -5.60 7.44
C ILE A 37 8.34 -4.29 7.23
N ASN A 38 9.62 -4.26 7.62
CA ASN A 38 10.43 -3.04 7.57
C ASN A 38 10.87 -2.63 6.15
N LEU A 39 10.67 -3.48 5.14
CA LEU A 39 10.82 -3.11 3.73
C LEU A 39 9.73 -2.12 3.36
N ALA A 40 10.08 -0.98 2.75
CA ALA A 40 9.13 0.09 2.49
C ALA A 40 9.56 0.94 1.29
N ASP A 41 8.57 1.51 0.59
CA ASP A 41 8.81 2.61 -0.32
C ASP A 41 8.99 3.91 0.48
N GLN A 42 9.90 4.77 0.04
CA GLN A 42 10.09 6.09 0.62
C GLN A 42 9.33 7.13 -0.22
N LEU A 43 8.30 7.71 0.37
CA LEU A 43 7.46 8.72 -0.26
C LEU A 43 7.86 10.11 0.24
N THR A 44 8.14 11.00 -0.70
CA THR A 44 8.58 12.37 -0.43
C THR A 44 7.56 13.33 -1.01
N PHE A 45 7.08 14.27 -0.20
CA PHE A 45 6.07 15.24 -0.61
C PHE A 45 6.61 16.66 -0.45
N SER A 46 6.37 17.46 -1.48
CA SER A 46 6.64 18.90 -1.50
C SER A 46 5.39 19.61 -2.01
N GLU A 47 5.15 20.83 -1.52
CA GLU A 47 4.06 21.64 -2.06
C GLU A 47 4.27 21.90 -3.56
N CYS A 48 3.21 21.73 -4.33
CA CYS A 48 3.17 22.04 -5.75
C CYS A 48 1.97 22.95 -6.03
N ARG A 49 2.12 23.90 -6.95
CA ARG A 49 1.02 24.79 -7.36
C ARG A 49 -0.06 24.06 -8.18
N SER A 50 0.23 22.88 -8.72
CA SER A 50 -0.75 21.99 -9.35
C SER A 50 -1.25 20.94 -8.34
N ARG A 51 -2.49 20.48 -8.50
CA ARG A 51 -3.23 19.68 -7.50
C ARG A 51 -2.48 18.42 -7.00
N VAL A 52 -1.84 17.66 -7.90
CA VAL A 52 -0.96 16.51 -7.58
C VAL A 52 -0.03 16.26 -8.78
N SER A 53 1.26 16.02 -8.54
CA SER A 53 2.23 15.55 -9.55
C SER A 53 3.04 14.38 -8.99
N MET A 54 3.19 13.28 -9.76
CA MET A 54 4.01 12.12 -9.42
C MET A 54 5.15 12.02 -10.44
N THR A 55 6.38 11.77 -10.00
CA THR A 55 7.56 11.54 -10.83
C THR A 55 8.26 10.28 -10.38
#